data_AF-A0A933HEU7-F1
#
_entry.id   AF-A0A933HEU7-F1
#
_cell.length_a   1.000
_cell.length_b   1.000
_cell.length_c   1.000
_cell.angle_alpha   90.00
_cell.angle_beta   90.00
_cell.angle_gamma   90.00
#
_symmetry.space_group_name_H-M   'P 1'
#
loop_
_entity.id
_entity.type
_entity.pdbx_description
1 polymer ?
#
loop_
_entity_poly.entity_id
_entity_poly.type
_entity_poly.pdbx_seq_one_letter_code
_entity_poly.pdbx_strand_id
1 'polypeptide(L)'
;MARPGGHEKAGIQANLLSPGKVAIVKLHGVIVDGKEVKEQLRDWAEDDSVKAIVLHIVSPGGMVAPSQEIHSAVKRAVKEKPVVASMGAVAASGGYYVAAPCSKIVANPGTITGSIGVIMMFSTTYDLMSKIGLGAVVVKSGKFKDTGSPHRPFTEEDRELMQGVVDDTYDQFLQAVADGRKMPVEKARQVADGRVMSGRQAFKTKLVDQLGDMEDAVELAARLGGIEGEPETVEKTTSKGLMGVLFGEEEGDEVSLPFRFLLPTGIYYLWPAAW
;
A
#
# COMPACT_ATOMS: atom_id res chain seq x y z
N MET A 1 -8.89 -65.24 41.25
CA MET A 1 -10.07 -64.34 41.21
C MET A 1 -9.58 -62.93 41.53
N ALA A 2 -9.42 -62.09 40.51
CA ALA A 2 -9.10 -60.67 40.66
C ALA A 2 -10.36 -59.86 40.33
N ARG A 3 -10.70 -58.90 41.18
CA ARG A 3 -11.73 -57.87 40.95
C ARG A 3 -11.13 -56.49 41.27
N PRO A 4 -11.69 -55.42 40.68
CA PRO A 4 -10.89 -54.40 39.99
C PRO A 4 -11.07 -52.98 40.58
N GLY A 5 -10.34 -52.02 40.00
CA GLY A 5 -10.92 -50.70 39.74
C GLY A 5 -10.25 -49.54 40.47
N GLY A 6 -9.44 -48.80 39.72
CA GLY A 6 -8.91 -47.49 40.12
C GLY A 6 -8.27 -46.80 38.93
N HIS A 7 -9.00 -46.66 37.81
CA HIS A 7 -8.58 -45.79 36.72
C HIS A 7 -8.90 -44.35 37.10
N GLU A 8 -7.90 -43.67 37.63
CA GLU A 8 -7.85 -42.22 37.74
C GLU A 8 -7.91 -41.64 36.32
N LYS A 9 -9.06 -41.07 35.95
CA LYS A 9 -9.21 -40.35 34.68
C LYS A 9 -8.34 -39.10 34.78
N ALA A 10 -7.23 -39.13 34.04
CA ALA A 10 -6.41 -37.96 33.76
C ALA A 10 -7.33 -36.81 33.33
N GLY A 11 -7.30 -35.74 34.13
CA GLY A 11 -8.01 -34.50 33.86
C GLY A 11 -7.65 -33.97 32.48
N ILE A 12 -8.69 -33.60 31.78
CA ILE A 12 -8.72 -32.82 30.55
C ILE A 12 -7.57 -31.79 30.58
N GLN A 13 -6.61 -31.93 29.67
CA GLN A 13 -5.70 -30.84 29.35
C GLN A 13 -6.58 -29.67 28.93
N ALA A 14 -6.64 -28.64 29.76
CA ALA A 14 -7.07 -27.34 29.32
C ALA A 14 -6.13 -26.98 28.16
N ASN A 15 -6.66 -27.01 26.94
CA ASN A 15 -6.08 -26.26 25.85
C ASN A 15 -6.11 -24.81 26.32
N LEU A 16 -5.03 -24.38 26.98
CA LEU A 16 -4.68 -22.97 27.10
C LEU A 16 -4.40 -22.55 25.66
N LEU A 17 -5.47 -22.23 24.93
CA LEU A 17 -5.39 -21.51 23.68
C LEU A 17 -4.58 -20.27 24.02
N SER A 18 -3.37 -20.18 23.46
CA SER A 18 -2.60 -18.94 23.46
C SER A 18 -3.57 -17.80 23.14
N PRO A 19 -3.49 -16.64 23.84
CA PRO A 19 -4.49 -15.57 23.78
C PRO A 19 -4.77 -15.04 22.36
N GLY A 20 -4.02 -15.50 21.35
CA GLY A 20 -4.13 -15.08 19.97
C GLY A 20 -3.18 -13.92 19.73
N LYS A 21 -2.57 -13.88 18.56
CA LYS A 21 -1.58 -12.87 18.21
C LYS A 21 -2.13 -11.88 17.20
N VAL A 22 -1.61 -10.65 17.23
CA VAL A 22 -1.82 -9.66 16.18
C VAL A 22 -0.58 -9.62 15.31
N ALA A 23 -0.71 -9.97 14.03
CA ALA A 23 0.42 -9.87 13.11
C ALA A 23 0.55 -8.44 12.57
N ILE A 24 1.77 -7.91 12.50
CA ILE A 24 2.04 -6.61 11.88
C ILE A 24 2.74 -6.84 10.54
N VAL A 25 2.18 -6.25 9.49
CA VAL A 25 2.73 -6.21 8.14
C VAL A 25 3.07 -4.77 7.80
N LYS A 26 4.31 -4.50 7.40
CA LYS A 26 4.79 -3.13 7.10
C LYS A 26 4.79 -2.86 5.60
N LEU A 27 4.18 -1.76 5.18
CA LEU A 27 4.25 -1.20 3.83
C LEU A 27 4.90 0.17 3.90
N HIS A 28 6.22 0.21 3.71
CA HIS A 28 7.04 1.41 3.88
C HIS A 28 7.66 1.85 2.55
N GLY A 29 7.71 3.16 2.33
CA GLY A 29 8.35 3.75 1.15
C GLY A 29 7.47 3.72 -0.11
N VAL A 30 8.10 3.92 -1.26
CA VAL A 30 7.42 3.94 -2.56
C VAL A 30 7.05 2.51 -2.98
N ILE A 31 5.81 2.30 -3.40
CA ILE A 31 5.30 1.00 -3.84
C ILE A 31 5.80 0.72 -5.26
N VAL A 32 6.89 -0.02 -5.39
CA VAL A 32 7.45 -0.46 -6.69
C VAL A 32 7.17 -1.93 -6.99
N ASP A 33 6.99 -2.74 -5.94
CA ASP A 33 6.52 -4.12 -6.00
C ASP A 33 5.60 -4.38 -4.79
N GLY A 34 4.92 -5.53 -4.79
CA GLY A 34 4.07 -5.93 -3.69
C GLY A 34 4.31 -7.36 -3.20
N LYS A 35 5.40 -8.02 -3.63
CA LYS A 35 5.57 -9.46 -3.42
C LYS A 35 5.56 -9.80 -1.93
N GLU A 36 6.40 -9.12 -1.17
CA GLU A 36 6.62 -9.41 0.23
C GLU A 36 5.35 -9.17 1.06
N VAL A 37 4.73 -7.99 0.91
CA VAL A 37 3.49 -7.65 1.63
C VAL A 37 2.38 -8.64 1.32
N LYS A 38 2.23 -9.08 0.06
CA LYS A 38 1.22 -10.09 -0.32
C LYS A 38 1.49 -11.44 0.32
N GLU A 39 2.75 -11.89 0.34
CA GLU A 39 3.14 -13.15 0.97
C GLU A 39 2.88 -13.10 2.48
N GLN A 40 3.26 -12.01 3.16
CA GLN A 40 2.98 -11.84 4.58
C GLN A 40 1.47 -11.81 4.88
N LEU A 41 0.68 -11.08 4.09
CA LEU A 41 -0.78 -11.03 4.25
C LEU A 41 -1.43 -12.39 4.09
N ARG A 42 -0.99 -13.18 3.10
CA ARG A 42 -1.49 -14.55 2.90
C ARG A 42 -1.10 -15.45 4.07
N ASP A 43 0.19 -15.49 4.38
CA ASP A 43 0.71 -16.41 5.40
C ASP A 43 0.08 -16.12 6.78
N TRP A 44 -0.07 -14.83 7.13
CA TRP A 44 -0.75 -14.45 8.37
C TRP A 44 -2.25 -14.63 8.32
N ALA A 45 -2.90 -14.60 7.16
CA ALA A 45 -4.32 -14.94 7.03
C ALA A 45 -4.57 -16.44 7.26
N GLU A 46 -3.63 -17.31 6.87
CA GLU A 46 -3.73 -18.77 7.00
C GLU A 46 -3.25 -19.30 8.38
N ASP A 47 -2.55 -18.49 9.17
CA ASP A 47 -2.04 -18.89 10.50
C ASP A 47 -3.12 -18.78 11.60
N ASP A 48 -3.52 -19.92 12.17
CA ASP A 48 -4.54 -20.00 13.25
C ASP A 48 -4.12 -19.34 14.56
N SER A 49 -2.83 -19.15 14.81
CA SER A 49 -2.32 -18.45 16.00
C SER A 49 -2.53 -16.93 15.90
N VAL A 50 -2.64 -16.39 14.68
CA VAL A 50 -2.90 -14.99 14.40
C VAL A 50 -4.41 -14.76 14.28
N LYS A 51 -4.96 -13.86 15.11
CA LYS A 51 -6.41 -13.55 15.12
C LYS A 51 -6.76 -12.30 14.34
N ALA A 52 -5.81 -11.40 14.13
CA ALA A 52 -5.99 -10.20 13.33
C ALA A 52 -4.65 -9.71 12.76
N ILE A 53 -4.72 -8.88 11.72
CA ILE A 53 -3.54 -8.29 11.07
C ILE A 53 -3.63 -6.77 11.18
N VAL A 54 -2.53 -6.12 11.56
CA VAL A 54 -2.32 -4.69 11.37
C VAL A 54 -1.44 -4.49 10.15
N LEU A 55 -1.96 -3.78 9.14
CA LEU A 55 -1.18 -3.30 8.01
C LEU A 55 -0.68 -1.89 8.33
N HIS A 56 0.58 -1.76 8.73
CA HIS A 56 1.19 -0.48 9.04
C HIS A 56 1.74 0.18 7.77
N ILE A 57 1.20 1.34 7.42
CA ILE A 57 1.45 2.03 6.15
C ILE A 57 2.18 3.34 6.40
N VAL A 58 3.38 3.43 5.83
CA VAL A 58 4.19 4.67 5.75
C VAL A 58 4.64 4.81 4.30
N SER A 59 3.72 5.24 3.44
CA SER A 59 3.92 5.27 1.99
C SER A 59 3.25 6.48 1.33
N PRO A 60 3.96 7.20 0.45
CA PRO A 60 3.37 8.22 -0.42
C PRO A 60 2.61 7.62 -1.61
N GLY A 61 2.60 6.29 -1.74
CA GLY A 61 2.08 5.56 -2.89
C GLY A 61 3.20 5.02 -3.79
N GLY A 62 2.93 4.86 -5.08
CA GLY A 62 3.88 4.31 -6.05
C GLY A 62 3.20 3.90 -7.35
N MET A 63 3.65 2.79 -7.92
CA MET A 63 3.13 2.24 -9.17
C MET A 63 1.70 1.68 -8.99
N VAL A 64 0.88 1.83 -10.02
CA VAL A 64 -0.53 1.40 -10.02
C VAL A 64 -0.69 -0.10 -9.82
N ALA A 65 -0.06 -0.91 -10.68
CA ALA A 65 -0.26 -2.37 -10.66
C ALA A 65 0.19 -3.02 -9.33
N PRO A 66 1.40 -2.75 -8.80
CA PRO A 66 1.79 -3.23 -7.47
C PRO A 66 0.80 -2.85 -6.36
N SER A 67 0.30 -1.62 -6.36
CA SER A 67 -0.73 -1.17 -5.40
C SER A 67 -2.03 -1.99 -5.52
N GLN A 68 -2.46 -2.29 -6.75
CA GLN A 68 -3.64 -3.12 -7.03
C GLN A 68 -3.48 -4.58 -6.60
N GLU A 69 -2.28 -5.13 -6.76
CA GLU A 69 -1.99 -6.50 -6.31
C GLU A 69 -2.04 -6.61 -4.78
N ILE A 70 -1.46 -5.63 -4.07
CA ILE A 70 -1.52 -5.58 -2.60
C ILE A 70 -2.95 -5.37 -2.14
N HIS A 71 -3.69 -4.42 -2.71
CA HIS A 71 -5.11 -4.21 -2.43
C HIS A 71 -5.93 -5.50 -2.60
N SER A 72 -5.68 -6.26 -3.66
CA SER A 72 -6.34 -7.55 -3.89
C SER A 72 -5.98 -8.59 -2.82
N ALA A 73 -4.74 -8.58 -2.30
CA ALA A 73 -4.35 -9.44 -1.18
C ALA A 73 -5.02 -9.02 0.14
N VAL A 74 -5.13 -7.72 0.42
CA VAL A 74 -5.87 -7.21 1.58
C VAL A 74 -7.34 -7.64 1.52
N LYS A 75 -7.99 -7.52 0.34
CA LYS A 75 -9.37 -8.00 0.14
C LYS A 75 -9.56 -9.48 0.39
N ARG A 76 -8.52 -10.31 0.16
CA ARG A 76 -8.55 -11.74 0.49
C ARG A 76 -8.37 -11.94 1.99
N ALA A 77 -7.35 -11.33 2.59
CA ALA A 77 -7.07 -11.44 4.02
C ALA A 77 -8.27 -11.02 4.90
N VAL A 78 -8.97 -9.93 4.53
CA VAL A 78 -10.17 -9.44 5.23
C VAL A 78 -11.32 -10.45 5.27
N LYS A 79 -11.38 -11.41 4.32
CA LYS A 79 -12.39 -12.46 4.34
C LYS A 79 -12.11 -13.54 5.39
N GLU A 80 -10.83 -13.73 5.71
CA GLU A 80 -10.38 -14.75 6.67
C GLU A 80 -10.29 -14.18 8.09
N LYS A 81 -9.73 -12.97 8.24
CA LYS A 81 -9.58 -12.30 9.54
C LYS A 81 -9.58 -10.78 9.44
N PRO A 82 -9.86 -10.06 10.54
CA PRO A 82 -9.82 -8.60 10.54
C PRO A 82 -8.43 -8.08 10.12
N VAL A 83 -8.42 -7.13 9.18
CA VAL A 83 -7.22 -6.37 8.81
C VAL A 83 -7.46 -4.90 9.15
N VAL A 84 -6.63 -4.35 10.02
CA VAL A 84 -6.69 -2.93 10.42
C VAL A 84 -5.52 -2.20 9.77
N ALA A 85 -5.79 -1.16 8.98
CA ALA A 85 -4.74 -0.26 8.52
C ALA A 85 -4.33 0.69 9.65
N SER A 86 -3.04 0.79 9.91
CA SER A 86 -2.43 1.80 10.77
C SER A 86 -1.64 2.78 9.90
N MET A 87 -2.15 3.99 9.72
CA MET A 87 -1.47 5.00 8.93
C MET A 87 -0.48 5.78 9.78
N GLY A 88 0.81 5.67 9.45
CA GLY A 88 1.88 6.44 10.09
C GLY A 88 1.97 7.87 9.56
N ALA A 89 3.18 8.35 9.26
CA ALA A 89 3.40 9.71 8.80
C ALA A 89 2.65 10.03 7.49
N VAL A 90 2.68 9.11 6.52
CA VAL A 90 2.03 9.25 5.22
C VAL A 90 1.38 7.93 4.81
N ALA A 91 0.15 7.98 4.34
CA ALA A 91 -0.55 6.88 3.66
C ALA A 91 -1.40 7.47 2.54
N ALA A 92 -0.74 7.96 1.49
CA ALA A 92 -1.36 8.74 0.43
C ALA A 92 -1.34 7.98 -0.90
N SER A 93 -2.29 8.28 -1.79
CA SER A 93 -2.40 7.72 -3.13
C SER A 93 -2.35 6.19 -3.12
N GLY A 94 -1.31 5.52 -3.63
CA GLY A 94 -1.20 4.06 -3.58
C GLY A 94 -1.24 3.49 -2.16
N GLY A 95 -0.74 4.22 -1.17
CA GLY A 95 -0.85 3.85 0.24
C GLY A 95 -2.30 3.87 0.73
N TYR A 96 -3.10 4.86 0.30
CA TYR A 96 -4.54 4.90 0.60
C TYR A 96 -5.31 3.84 -0.20
N TYR A 97 -4.93 3.60 -1.46
CA TYR A 97 -5.48 2.55 -2.30
C TYR A 97 -5.42 1.20 -1.59
N VAL A 98 -4.26 0.86 -1.02
CA VAL A 98 -4.06 -0.38 -0.26
C VAL A 98 -4.85 -0.41 1.05
N ALA A 99 -5.00 0.74 1.73
CA ALA A 99 -5.72 0.83 3.00
C ALA A 99 -7.25 0.72 2.84
N ALA A 100 -7.80 1.18 1.72
CA ALA A 100 -9.24 1.28 1.48
C ALA A 100 -10.04 0.00 1.81
N PRO A 101 -9.61 -1.22 1.41
CA PRO A 101 -10.34 -2.46 1.68
C PRO A 101 -10.16 -3.01 3.11
N CYS A 102 -9.32 -2.43 3.95
CA CYS A 102 -9.15 -2.89 5.34
C CYS A 102 -10.47 -2.78 6.13
N SER A 103 -10.67 -3.71 7.08
CA SER A 103 -11.83 -3.75 7.96
C SER A 103 -12.02 -2.45 8.74
N LYS A 104 -10.89 -1.86 9.18
CA LYS A 104 -10.81 -0.53 9.80
C LYS A 104 -9.55 0.20 9.40
N ILE A 105 -9.61 1.53 9.40
CA ILE A 105 -8.47 2.41 9.16
C ILE A 105 -8.31 3.34 10.36
N VAL A 106 -7.14 3.26 11.00
CA VAL A 106 -6.68 4.17 12.05
C VAL A 106 -5.63 5.11 11.48
N ALA A 107 -5.73 6.40 11.79
CA ALA A 107 -4.72 7.37 11.38
C ALA A 107 -4.43 8.37 12.51
N ASN A 108 -3.17 8.78 12.62
CA ASN A 108 -2.82 9.86 13.53
C ASN A 108 -3.50 11.16 13.05
N PRO A 109 -3.92 12.07 13.97
CA PRO A 109 -4.44 13.38 13.58
C PRO A 109 -3.55 14.16 12.60
N GLY A 110 -2.23 13.96 12.65
CA GLY A 110 -1.20 14.56 11.79
C GLY A 110 -0.79 13.75 10.57
N THR A 111 -1.29 12.52 10.38
CA THR A 111 -1.02 11.71 9.17
C THR A 111 -1.40 12.48 7.91
N ILE A 112 -0.59 12.38 6.85
CA ILE A 112 -0.99 12.81 5.50
C ILE A 112 -1.54 11.62 4.71
N THR A 113 -2.78 11.73 4.25
CA THR A 113 -3.49 10.70 3.48
C THR A 113 -4.33 11.33 2.37
N GLY A 114 -5.26 10.57 1.77
CA GLY A 114 -5.97 10.97 0.56
C GLY A 114 -5.06 10.85 -0.65
N SER A 115 -4.89 11.95 -1.40
CA SER A 115 -4.19 11.94 -2.70
C SER A 115 -4.78 10.90 -3.65
N ILE A 116 -6.10 10.73 -3.59
CA ILE A 116 -6.85 9.80 -4.45
C ILE A 116 -6.92 10.46 -5.83
N GLY A 117 -6.13 9.92 -6.75
CA GLY A 117 -5.85 10.52 -8.04
C GLY A 117 -4.76 9.74 -8.75
N VAL A 118 -4.59 10.00 -10.04
CA VAL A 118 -3.62 9.32 -10.90
C VAL A 118 -2.84 10.36 -11.67
N ILE A 119 -1.54 10.15 -11.79
CA ILE A 119 -0.68 11.01 -12.57
C ILE A 119 0.23 10.18 -13.48
N MET A 120 0.43 10.72 -14.68
CA MET A 120 1.45 10.30 -15.62
C MET A 120 2.25 11.54 -16.00
N MET A 121 3.57 11.45 -15.91
CA MET A 121 4.46 12.57 -16.18
C MET A 121 5.45 12.17 -17.28
N PHE A 122 5.57 13.04 -18.28
CA PHE A 122 6.55 12.92 -19.35
C PHE A 122 7.46 14.14 -19.33
N SER A 123 8.76 13.91 -19.36
CA SER A 123 9.77 14.96 -19.52
C SER A 123 10.20 15.00 -20.98
N THR A 124 10.32 16.19 -21.56
CA THR A 124 10.81 16.37 -22.93
C THR A 124 12.08 17.20 -22.96
N THR A 125 13.02 16.81 -23.82
CA THR A 125 14.26 17.53 -24.11
C THR A 125 14.28 18.07 -25.54
N TYR A 126 13.19 17.92 -26.29
CA TYR A 126 13.09 18.23 -27.71
C TYR A 126 13.57 19.65 -28.04
N ASP A 127 13.10 20.65 -27.31
CA ASP A 127 13.49 22.05 -27.57
C ASP A 127 14.97 22.31 -27.27
N LEU A 128 15.51 21.67 -26.23
CA LEU A 128 16.92 21.77 -25.88
C LEU A 128 17.80 21.14 -26.96
N MET A 129 17.45 19.92 -27.40
CA MET A 129 18.18 19.20 -28.45
C MET A 129 18.12 19.95 -29.78
N SER A 130 16.96 20.51 -30.11
CA SER A 130 16.76 21.32 -31.32
C SER A 130 17.64 22.58 -31.31
N LYS A 131 17.79 23.25 -30.16
CA LYS A 131 18.65 24.44 -30.02
C LYS A 131 20.13 24.14 -30.25
N ILE A 132 20.60 22.95 -29.91
CA ILE A 132 22.00 22.54 -30.11
C ILE A 132 22.23 21.81 -31.45
N GLY A 133 21.21 21.74 -32.31
CA GLY A 133 21.30 21.08 -33.61
C GLY A 133 21.32 19.55 -33.55
N LEU A 134 20.93 18.94 -32.43
CA LEU A 134 20.89 17.49 -32.26
C LEU A 134 19.49 16.96 -32.60
N GLY A 135 19.39 16.16 -33.66
CA GLY A 135 18.15 15.50 -34.08
C GLY A 135 18.11 14.02 -33.74
N ALA A 136 16.91 13.48 -33.49
CA ALA A 136 16.68 12.05 -33.36
C ALA A 136 15.92 11.51 -34.57
N VAL A 137 16.36 10.36 -35.10
CA VAL A 137 15.64 9.62 -36.15
C VAL A 137 15.00 8.39 -35.50
N VAL A 138 13.67 8.29 -35.58
CA VAL A 138 12.90 7.20 -34.96
C VAL A 138 12.26 6.32 -36.04
N VAL A 139 12.57 5.02 -36.00
CA VAL A 139 11.89 3.99 -36.80
C VAL A 139 11.02 3.18 -35.86
N LYS A 140 9.70 3.13 -36.12
CA LYS A 140 8.73 2.51 -35.21
C LYS A 140 7.75 1.61 -35.95
N SER A 141 7.32 0.53 -35.27
CA SER A 141 6.38 -0.45 -35.81
C SER A 141 4.91 0.02 -35.78
N GLY A 142 4.61 1.09 -35.04
CA GLY A 142 3.26 1.62 -34.93
C GLY A 142 3.25 3.08 -34.51
N LYS A 143 2.16 3.78 -34.85
CA LYS A 143 1.98 5.23 -34.67
C LYS A 143 2.36 5.74 -33.27
N PHE A 144 1.87 5.06 -32.24
CA PHE A 144 1.98 5.48 -30.83
C PHE A 144 3.15 4.85 -30.06
N LYS A 145 4.05 4.10 -30.73
CA LYS A 145 5.11 3.34 -30.03
C LYS A 145 6.18 4.21 -29.37
N ASP A 146 6.22 5.48 -29.72
CA ASP A 146 7.12 6.50 -29.20
C ASP A 146 6.37 7.62 -28.44
N THR A 147 5.11 7.38 -28.06
CA THR A 147 4.36 8.32 -27.22
C THR A 147 5.11 8.52 -25.89
N GLY A 148 5.28 9.79 -25.50
CA GLY A 148 6.08 10.16 -24.33
C GLY A 148 7.58 10.23 -24.58
N SER A 149 8.05 10.03 -25.82
CA SER A 149 9.46 10.20 -26.18
C SER A 149 9.94 11.63 -25.87
N PRO A 150 11.09 11.80 -25.22
CA PRO A 150 11.63 13.13 -24.92
C PRO A 150 12.18 13.84 -26.17
N HIS A 151 12.31 13.12 -27.30
CA HIS A 151 12.97 13.58 -28.52
C HIS A 151 12.02 14.12 -29.58
N ARG A 152 10.72 14.23 -29.28
CA ARG A 152 9.74 14.87 -30.16
C ARG A 152 8.70 15.63 -29.34
N PRO A 153 7.95 16.56 -29.96
CA PRO A 153 6.80 17.17 -29.31
C PRO A 153 5.77 16.12 -28.89
N PHE A 154 5.13 16.35 -27.74
CA PHE A 154 3.99 15.56 -27.28
C PHE A 154 2.74 16.07 -28.00
N THR A 155 2.12 15.24 -28.84
CA THR A 155 1.01 15.67 -29.70
C THR A 155 -0.32 15.66 -28.96
N GLU A 156 -1.36 16.25 -29.57
CA GLU A 156 -2.72 16.16 -29.01
C GLU A 156 -3.24 14.72 -29.04
N GLU A 157 -2.91 13.95 -30.08
CA GLU A 157 -3.28 12.53 -30.14
C GLU A 157 -2.57 11.70 -29.05
N ASP A 158 -1.31 12.02 -28.72
CA ASP A 158 -0.63 11.43 -27.57
C ASP A 158 -1.33 11.78 -26.26
N ARG A 159 -1.81 13.03 -26.13
CA ARG A 159 -2.54 13.53 -24.96
C ARG A 159 -3.86 12.83 -24.78
N GLU A 160 -4.68 12.75 -25.83
CA GLU A 160 -5.96 12.05 -25.78
C GLU A 160 -5.77 10.58 -25.42
N LEU A 161 -4.79 9.92 -26.03
CA LEU A 161 -4.46 8.52 -25.74
C LEU A 161 -4.08 8.32 -24.27
N MET A 162 -3.13 9.11 -23.76
CA MET A 162 -2.63 8.95 -22.39
C MET A 162 -3.64 9.44 -21.35
N GLN A 163 -4.45 10.44 -21.67
CA GLN A 163 -5.55 10.88 -20.80
C GLN A 163 -6.58 9.77 -20.63
N GLY A 164 -6.93 9.04 -21.70
CA GLY A 164 -7.81 7.87 -21.58
C GLY A 164 -7.28 6.79 -20.64
N VAL A 165 -5.96 6.55 -20.62
CA VAL A 165 -5.32 5.62 -19.67
C VAL A 165 -5.40 6.15 -18.23
N VAL A 166 -5.17 7.45 -18.04
CA VAL A 166 -5.26 8.10 -16.72
C VAL A 166 -6.69 8.06 -16.19
N ASP A 167 -7.69 8.36 -17.02
CA ASP A 167 -9.10 8.40 -16.65
C ASP A 167 -9.62 7.02 -16.24
N ASP A 168 -9.31 5.98 -17.04
CA ASP A 168 -9.69 4.59 -16.70
C ASP A 168 -9.05 4.15 -15.37
N THR A 169 -7.77 4.45 -15.17
CA THR A 169 -7.07 4.11 -13.93
C THR A 169 -7.63 4.89 -12.73
N TYR A 170 -8.03 6.14 -12.95
CA TYR A 170 -8.66 6.96 -11.93
C TYR A 170 -10.03 6.39 -11.52
N ASP A 171 -10.86 5.98 -12.48
CA ASP A 171 -12.15 5.36 -12.18
C ASP A 171 -12.00 4.04 -11.41
N GLN A 172 -10.96 3.25 -11.71
CA GLN A 172 -10.62 2.07 -10.91
C GLN A 172 -10.28 2.43 -9.45
N PHE A 173 -9.51 3.49 -9.22
CA PHE A 173 -9.20 3.97 -7.87
C PHE A 173 -10.46 4.47 -7.16
N LEU A 174 -11.28 5.25 -7.85
CA LEU A 174 -12.53 5.74 -7.29
C LEU A 174 -13.44 4.58 -6.85
N GLN A 175 -13.56 3.53 -7.67
CA GLN A 175 -14.32 2.34 -7.33
C GLN A 175 -13.73 1.58 -6.14
N ALA A 176 -12.40 1.42 -6.09
CA ALA A 176 -11.72 0.77 -4.96
C ALA A 176 -11.99 1.49 -3.62
N VAL A 177 -12.01 2.82 -3.64
CA VAL A 177 -12.35 3.64 -2.47
C VAL A 177 -13.84 3.50 -2.12
N ALA A 178 -14.73 3.64 -3.10
CA ALA A 178 -16.17 3.51 -2.88
C ALA A 178 -16.54 2.14 -2.26
N ASP A 179 -16.01 1.06 -2.83
CA ASP A 179 -16.22 -0.31 -2.36
C ASP A 179 -15.62 -0.53 -0.97
N GLY A 180 -14.35 -0.19 -0.78
CA GLY A 180 -13.62 -0.44 0.47
C GLY A 180 -14.19 0.37 1.64
N ARG A 181 -14.64 1.61 1.38
CA ARG A 181 -15.20 2.49 2.40
C ARG A 181 -16.73 2.42 2.47
N LYS A 182 -17.36 1.55 1.68
CA LYS A 182 -18.81 1.35 1.60
C LYS A 182 -19.57 2.67 1.46
N MET A 183 -19.11 3.52 0.55
CA MET A 183 -19.71 4.82 0.29
C MET A 183 -20.12 4.96 -1.18
N PRO A 184 -21.16 5.77 -1.50
CA PRO A 184 -21.51 6.05 -2.88
C PRO A 184 -20.33 6.62 -3.66
N VAL A 185 -20.20 6.25 -4.93
CA VAL A 185 -19.13 6.70 -5.82
C VAL A 185 -19.11 8.22 -5.93
N GLU A 186 -20.27 8.87 -5.92
CA GLU A 186 -20.43 10.32 -5.96
C GLU A 186 -19.79 10.99 -4.73
N LYS A 187 -19.92 10.37 -3.55
CA LYS A 187 -19.32 10.86 -2.32
C LYS A 187 -17.81 10.64 -2.30
N ALA A 188 -17.35 9.50 -2.79
CA ALA A 188 -15.91 9.25 -2.97
C ALA A 188 -15.31 10.28 -3.94
N ARG A 189 -16.03 10.63 -5.02
CA ARG A 189 -15.58 11.58 -6.05
C ARG A 189 -15.35 12.99 -5.48
N GLN A 190 -16.16 13.42 -4.52
CA GLN A 190 -16.00 14.72 -3.84
C GLN A 190 -14.67 14.88 -3.08
N VAL A 191 -14.02 13.78 -2.74
CA VAL A 191 -12.75 13.77 -1.99
C VAL A 191 -11.60 13.15 -2.80
N ALA A 192 -11.84 12.83 -4.06
CA ALA A 192 -10.93 12.14 -4.96
C ALA A 192 -10.45 13.03 -6.12
N ASP A 193 -9.99 14.23 -5.84
CA ASP A 193 -9.44 15.16 -6.84
C ASP A 193 -7.92 15.32 -6.73
N GLY A 194 -7.25 14.32 -6.15
CA GLY A 194 -5.81 14.32 -5.92
C GLY A 194 -5.33 15.14 -4.72
N ARG A 195 -6.21 15.85 -3.99
CA ARG A 195 -5.81 16.59 -2.79
C ARG A 195 -5.33 15.66 -1.66
N VAL A 196 -4.38 16.13 -0.87
CA VAL A 196 -4.06 15.50 0.42
C VAL A 196 -4.97 15.97 1.53
N MET A 197 -5.08 15.16 2.56
CA MET A 197 -5.82 15.42 3.79
C MET A 197 -4.97 15.02 4.99
N SER A 198 -5.07 15.81 6.06
CA SER A 198 -4.67 15.36 7.40
C SER A 198 -5.56 14.22 7.88
N GLY A 199 -5.09 13.41 8.83
CA GLY A 199 -5.90 12.36 9.46
C GLY A 199 -7.23 12.88 10.00
N ARG A 200 -7.25 14.08 10.60
CA ARG A 200 -8.50 14.73 11.05
C ARG A 200 -9.47 15.03 9.91
N GLN A 201 -8.98 15.50 8.77
CA GLN A 201 -9.83 15.77 7.60
C GLN A 201 -10.36 14.45 7.01
N ALA A 202 -9.50 13.44 6.89
CA ALA A 202 -9.88 12.12 6.40
C ALA A 202 -10.91 11.42 7.29
N PHE A 203 -10.82 11.60 8.62
CA PHE A 203 -11.84 11.12 9.56
C PHE A 203 -13.19 11.82 9.35
N LYS A 204 -13.18 13.16 9.17
CA LYS A 204 -14.40 13.94 8.89
C LYS A 204 -15.07 13.51 7.58
N THR A 205 -14.29 13.17 6.55
CA THR A 205 -14.79 12.71 5.24
C THR A 205 -15.12 11.22 5.19
N LYS A 206 -14.93 10.48 6.30
CA LYS A 206 -15.16 9.02 6.41
C LYS A 206 -14.19 8.15 5.59
N LEU A 207 -13.05 8.72 5.20
CA LEU A 207 -11.94 7.97 4.63
C LEU A 207 -11.14 7.21 5.69
N VAL A 208 -11.19 7.66 6.95
CA VAL A 208 -10.59 7.02 8.14
C VAL A 208 -11.70 6.71 9.15
N ASP A 209 -11.59 5.58 9.86
CA ASP A 209 -12.58 5.13 10.85
C ASP A 209 -12.33 5.66 12.26
N GLN A 210 -11.05 5.82 12.64
CA GLN A 210 -10.65 6.21 13.98
C GLN A 210 -9.37 7.04 13.92
N LEU A 211 -9.29 8.04 14.79
CA LEU A 211 -8.04 8.75 15.05
C LEU A 211 -7.28 8.03 16.16
N GLY A 212 -5.99 7.83 15.97
CA GLY A 212 -5.15 7.09 16.90
C GLY A 212 -3.78 6.80 16.30
N ASP A 213 -2.98 6.03 17.00
CA ASP A 213 -1.66 5.59 16.56
C ASP A 213 -1.59 4.07 16.35
N MET A 214 -0.37 3.52 16.39
CA MET A 214 -0.13 2.11 16.18
C MET A 214 -0.67 1.24 17.33
N GLU A 215 -0.60 1.73 18.57
CA GLU A 215 -1.11 1.01 19.74
C GLU A 215 -2.64 0.90 19.64
N ASP A 216 -3.31 2.01 19.30
CA ASP A 216 -4.76 2.02 19.03
C ASP A 216 -5.16 1.03 17.91
N ALA A 217 -4.34 0.91 16.86
CA ALA A 217 -4.60 -0.01 15.76
C ALA A 217 -4.44 -1.48 16.17
N VAL A 218 -3.44 -1.78 17.00
CA VAL A 218 -3.20 -3.12 17.57
C VAL A 218 -4.33 -3.50 18.51
N GLU A 219 -4.74 -2.61 19.42
CA GLU A 219 -5.89 -2.83 20.30
C GLU A 219 -7.18 -3.04 19.52
N LEU A 220 -7.42 -2.22 18.48
CA LEU A 220 -8.58 -2.37 17.60
C LEU A 220 -8.57 -3.71 16.86
N ALA A 221 -7.40 -4.13 16.35
CA ALA A 221 -7.23 -5.42 15.68
C ALA A 221 -7.48 -6.57 16.66
N ALA A 222 -6.90 -6.52 17.86
CA ALA A 222 -7.08 -7.51 18.91
C ALA A 222 -8.56 -7.68 19.29
N ARG A 223 -9.27 -6.56 19.51
CA ARG A 223 -10.70 -6.55 19.81
C ARG A 223 -11.53 -7.15 18.67
N LEU A 224 -11.22 -6.83 17.42
CA LEU A 224 -11.92 -7.40 16.26
C LEU A 224 -11.61 -8.89 16.08
N GLY A 225 -10.42 -9.34 16.46
CA GLY A 225 -9.98 -10.74 16.43
C GLY A 225 -10.43 -11.56 17.64
N GLY A 226 -11.11 -10.96 18.63
CA GLY A 226 -11.57 -11.65 19.83
C GLY A 226 -10.45 -12.02 20.82
N ILE A 227 -9.33 -11.31 20.81
CA ILE A 227 -8.26 -11.45 21.79
C ILE A 227 -8.67 -10.75 23.09
N GLU A 228 -8.58 -11.45 24.22
CA GLU A 228 -8.80 -10.89 25.55
C GLU A 228 -7.46 -10.55 26.23
N GLY A 229 -7.38 -9.39 26.86
CA GLY A 229 -6.17 -8.92 27.54
C GLY A 229 -5.21 -8.18 26.61
N GLU A 230 -3.94 -8.09 27.03
CA GLU A 230 -2.89 -7.40 26.27
C GLU A 230 -2.46 -8.27 25.07
N PRO A 231 -2.57 -7.77 23.83
CA PRO A 231 -2.28 -8.57 22.64
C PRO A 231 -0.78 -8.75 22.43
N GLU A 232 -0.35 -9.99 22.20
CA GLU A 232 1.01 -10.27 21.72
C GLU A 232 1.09 -9.92 20.22
N THR A 233 2.08 -9.12 19.83
CA THR A 233 2.33 -8.78 18.43
C THR A 233 3.42 -9.66 17.81
N VAL A 234 3.24 -10.05 16.55
CA VAL A 234 4.27 -10.78 15.77
C VAL A 234 4.56 -10.09 14.44
N GLU A 235 5.83 -10.12 14.05
CA GLU A 235 6.32 -9.55 12.80
C GLU A 235 7.26 -10.55 12.13
N LYS A 236 7.26 -10.61 10.80
CA LYS A 236 8.33 -11.30 10.08
C LYS A 236 9.53 -10.36 9.97
N THR A 237 10.67 -10.78 10.49
CA THR A 237 11.93 -10.06 10.30
C THR A 237 12.38 -10.27 8.86
N THR A 238 12.41 -9.22 8.06
CA THR A 238 13.09 -9.24 6.76
C THR A 238 14.59 -9.37 6.98
N SER A 239 15.18 -10.48 6.54
CA SER A 239 16.60 -10.82 6.72
C SER A 239 17.60 -9.91 5.97
N LYS A 240 17.16 -8.79 5.39
CA LYS A 240 18.06 -7.86 4.68
C LYS A 240 19.12 -7.20 5.57
N GLY A 241 18.95 -7.21 6.90
CA GLY A 241 19.85 -6.51 7.83
C GLY A 241 21.22 -7.16 8.07
N LEU A 242 21.37 -8.49 7.98
CA LEU A 242 22.66 -9.13 8.29
C LEU A 242 23.56 -9.29 7.07
N MET A 243 23.00 -9.56 5.89
CA MET A 243 23.80 -9.80 4.68
C MET A 243 24.34 -8.50 4.08
N GLY A 244 23.62 -7.37 4.21
CA GLY A 244 24.12 -6.06 3.78
C GLY A 244 25.17 -5.44 4.71
N VAL A 245 25.25 -5.90 5.97
CA VAL A 245 26.25 -5.44 6.95
C VAL A 245 27.53 -6.29 6.88
N LEU A 246 27.43 -7.57 6.50
CA LEU A 246 28.58 -8.47 6.39
C LEU A 246 29.30 -8.36 5.03
N PHE A 247 28.56 -8.05 3.97
CA PHE A 247 29.13 -7.76 2.65
C PHE A 247 29.11 -6.25 2.46
N GLY A 248 30.19 -5.59 2.90
CA GLY A 248 30.36 -4.15 2.76
C GLY A 248 30.10 -3.72 1.32
N GLU A 249 29.03 -2.97 1.12
CA GLU A 249 28.85 -2.16 -0.09
C GLU A 249 29.93 -1.08 -0.04
N GLU A 250 30.92 -1.19 -0.92
CA GLU A 250 31.85 -0.11 -1.20
C GLU A 250 31.06 1.11 -1.68
N GLU A 251 31.14 2.22 -0.92
CA GLU A 251 30.74 3.54 -1.37
C GLU A 251 31.60 3.94 -2.57
N GLY A 252 31.10 3.66 -3.77
CA GLY A 252 31.45 4.44 -4.95
C GLY A 252 30.66 5.74 -4.91
N ASP A 253 31.34 6.88 -5.01
CA ASP A 253 30.74 8.19 -5.26
C ASP A 253 30.02 8.19 -6.61
N GLU A 254 28.86 7.55 -6.66
CA GLU A 254 27.86 7.76 -7.70
C GLU A 254 27.24 9.12 -7.42
N VAL A 255 27.24 10.01 -8.41
CA VAL A 255 26.36 11.18 -8.40
C VAL A 255 24.93 10.62 -8.37
N SER A 256 24.40 10.41 -7.16
CA SER A 256 23.07 9.90 -6.95
C SER A 256 22.10 10.99 -7.39
N LEU A 257 21.68 10.90 -8.65
CA LEU A 257 20.56 11.69 -9.12
C LEU A 257 19.41 11.39 -8.16
N PRO A 258 18.82 12.40 -7.49
CA PRO A 258 17.74 12.15 -6.57
C PRO A 258 16.65 11.37 -7.32
N PHE A 259 16.01 10.40 -6.66
CA PHE A 259 15.02 9.48 -7.26
C PHE A 259 13.96 10.19 -8.14
N ARG A 260 13.73 11.49 -7.88
CA ARG A 260 13.02 12.46 -8.71
C ARG A 260 13.40 12.50 -10.20
N PHE A 261 14.66 12.22 -10.55
CA PHE A 261 15.15 12.16 -11.93
C PHE A 261 15.07 10.76 -12.55
N LEU A 262 14.73 9.75 -11.75
CA LEU A 262 14.77 8.33 -12.11
C LEU A 262 13.39 7.68 -12.17
N LEU A 263 12.29 8.41 -11.94
CA LEU A 263 10.97 7.87 -12.20
C LEU A 263 10.92 7.42 -13.67
N PRO A 264 10.83 6.10 -13.94
CA PRO A 264 10.64 5.67 -15.31
C PRO A 264 9.30 6.25 -15.81
N THR A 265 9.18 6.45 -17.12
CA THR A 265 7.88 6.77 -17.71
C THR A 265 6.87 5.70 -17.31
N GLY A 266 5.79 6.10 -16.63
CA GLY A 266 4.83 5.17 -16.04
C GLY A 266 3.60 5.88 -15.47
N ILE A 267 2.64 5.07 -15.00
CA ILE A 267 1.42 5.54 -14.35
C ILE A 267 1.50 5.28 -12.85
N TYR A 268 1.16 6.31 -12.07
CA TYR A 268 1.44 6.33 -10.65
C TYR A 268 0.22 6.75 -9.82
N TYR A 269 0.07 6.08 -8.69
CA TYR A 269 -0.65 6.58 -7.53
C TYR A 269 0.37 7.16 -6.55
N LEU A 270 0.82 8.40 -6.73
CA LEU A 270 1.91 8.96 -5.92
C LEU A 270 1.62 10.39 -5.47
N TRP A 271 1.89 10.70 -4.20
CA TRP A 271 1.80 12.07 -3.68
C TRP A 271 3.05 12.91 -4.05
N PRO A 272 2.90 14.06 -4.75
CA PRO A 272 4.03 14.84 -5.26
C PRO A 272 4.85 15.64 -4.24
N ALA A 273 4.58 15.59 -2.93
CA ALA A 273 5.36 16.33 -1.91
C ALA A 273 6.16 15.45 -0.95
N ALA A 274 6.17 14.12 -1.13
CA ALA A 274 7.08 13.21 -0.44
C ALA A 274 8.50 13.22 -1.04
N TRP A 275 8.93 14.36 -1.58
CA TRP A 275 10.14 14.61 -2.36
C TRP A 275 10.99 15.69 -1.71
#